data_AF-A0A4P6JMF7-F1
#
_entry.id   AF-A0A4P6JMF7-F1
#
_cell.length_a   1.000
_cell.length_b   1.000
_cell.length_c   1.000
_cell.angle_alpha   90.00
_cell.angle_beta   90.00
_cell.angle_gamma   90.00
#
_symmetry.space_group_name_H-M   'P 1'
#
loop_
_entity.id
_entity.type
_entity.pdbx_description
1 polymer ?
#
loop_
_entity_poly.entity_id
_entity_poly.type
_entity_poly.pdbx_seq_one_letter_code
_entity_poly.pdbx_strand_id
1 'polypeptide(L)'
;MLDLTIPASMMRQWRIYQKVALGKLYTSIKKGIFVSTHSSQGIVFAVSRKVEPGVPKLVVDAIQLVTDWGVEGDYHAGRLVRHRYLARKDPTRPNIRQVLLVDTGIYAELAQKDIRLDPGMFAENITLEGISVMDLAVGTRLRLGEAVVEISEIRHPCHQLNEMDKRLLKAVIEKEQGQTRFKAGVFARILQGGWLRPGDRAIVLSPSEPAIFA
;
A
#
# COMPACT_ATOMS: atom_id res chain seq x y z
N MET A 1 -17.31 -12.38 -17.65
CA MET A 1 -17.72 -11.85 -16.34
C MET A 1 -16.91 -12.66 -15.32
N LEU A 2 -15.74 -12.16 -14.91
CA LEU A 2 -14.90 -12.88 -13.93
C LEU A 2 -15.54 -12.70 -12.56
N ASP A 3 -15.88 -13.81 -11.92
CA ASP A 3 -16.44 -13.86 -10.58
C ASP A 3 -15.38 -13.35 -9.59
N LEU A 4 -15.53 -12.10 -9.13
CA LEU A 4 -14.67 -11.41 -8.18
C LEU A 4 -14.99 -11.89 -6.75
N THR A 5 -14.91 -13.20 -6.50
CA THR A 5 -15.28 -13.75 -5.20
C THR A 5 -14.15 -13.51 -4.21
N ILE A 6 -14.23 -12.39 -3.48
CA ILE A 6 -13.46 -12.17 -2.25
C ILE A 6 -13.74 -13.35 -1.31
N PRO A 7 -12.72 -14.00 -0.72
CA PRO A 7 -12.94 -15.11 0.21
C PRO A 7 -13.97 -14.74 1.29
N ALA A 8 -14.95 -15.62 1.53
CA ALA A 8 -16.11 -15.31 2.39
C ALA A 8 -15.73 -14.90 3.82
N SER A 9 -14.59 -15.39 4.33
CA SER A 9 -13.98 -15.01 5.60
C SER A 9 -13.58 -13.52 5.61
N MET A 10 -12.99 -13.03 4.53
CA MET A 10 -12.56 -11.65 4.35
C MET A 10 -13.74 -10.72 4.09
N MET A 11 -14.76 -11.14 3.32
CA MET A 11 -15.99 -10.35 3.13
C MET A 11 -16.74 -10.09 4.45
N ARG A 12 -16.71 -11.03 5.39
CA ARG A 12 -17.36 -10.89 6.70
C ARG A 12 -16.63 -9.87 7.57
N GLN A 13 -15.30 -9.95 7.65
CA GLN A 13 -14.47 -8.93 8.31
C GLN A 13 -14.56 -7.57 7.63
N TRP A 14 -14.64 -7.52 6.30
CA TRP A 14 -14.74 -6.28 5.53
C TRP A 14 -16.10 -5.58 5.70
N ARG A 15 -17.22 -6.33 5.67
CA ARG A 15 -18.54 -5.76 6.01
C ARG A 15 -18.61 -5.27 7.45
N ILE A 16 -17.91 -5.93 8.37
CA ILE A 16 -17.75 -5.46 9.75
C ILE A 16 -16.89 -4.19 9.76
N TYR A 17 -15.77 -4.14 9.03
CA TYR A 17 -14.92 -2.95 8.91
C TYR A 17 -15.67 -1.75 8.33
N GLN A 18 -16.41 -1.91 7.22
CA GLN A 18 -17.23 -0.85 6.65
C GLN A 18 -18.30 -0.35 7.63
N LYS A 19 -18.93 -1.23 8.40
CA LYS A 19 -19.90 -0.84 9.44
C LYS A 19 -19.25 -0.17 10.66
N VAL A 20 -18.07 -0.66 11.08
CA VAL A 20 -17.34 -0.16 12.26
C VAL A 20 -16.61 1.15 11.98
N ALA A 21 -16.04 1.33 10.78
CA ALA A 21 -15.42 2.58 10.33
C ALA A 21 -16.43 3.73 10.25
N LEU A 22 -17.68 3.44 9.88
CA LEU A 22 -18.80 4.40 9.94
C LEU A 22 -19.24 4.72 11.39
N GLY A 23 -19.05 3.80 12.34
CA GLY A 23 -19.55 3.94 13.72
C GLY A 23 -18.55 4.46 14.76
N LYS A 24 -17.24 4.22 14.59
CA LYS A 24 -16.22 4.57 15.61
C LYS A 24 -15.60 5.96 15.46
N LEU A 25 -15.78 6.64 14.32
CA LEU A 25 -15.23 8.00 14.13
C LEU A 25 -16.12 9.12 14.68
N TYR A 26 -17.28 8.80 15.28
CA TYR A 26 -18.21 9.81 15.81
C TYR A 26 -17.81 10.37 17.19
N THR A 27 -16.74 9.87 17.81
CA THR A 27 -16.26 10.31 19.12
C THR A 27 -14.75 10.48 19.12
N SER A 28 -14.25 11.57 18.52
CA SER A 28 -13.24 12.45 19.13
C SER A 28 -12.82 13.53 18.14
N ILE A 29 -13.59 14.64 18.10
CA ILE A 29 -13.06 15.93 17.64
C ILE A 29 -12.90 16.77 18.90
N LYS A 30 -11.71 16.76 19.49
CA LYS A 30 -11.27 17.80 20.42
C LYS A 30 -9.92 18.35 19.99
N LYS A 31 -9.99 19.59 19.50
CA LYS A 31 -9.00 20.67 19.43
C LYS A 31 -7.52 20.30 19.60
N GLY A 32 -6.77 20.55 18.53
CA GLY A 32 -5.47 21.23 18.56
C GLY A 32 -4.27 20.38 18.99
N ILE A 33 -3.28 20.30 18.10
CA ILE A 33 -2.02 19.55 18.19
C ILE A 33 -2.15 18.11 17.65
N PHE A 34 -1.96 17.93 16.34
CA PHE A 34 -1.70 16.61 15.74
C PHE A 34 -0.23 16.25 15.98
N VAL A 35 0.04 15.53 17.07
CA VAL A 35 1.17 14.61 17.09
C VAL A 35 0.63 13.31 16.52
N SER A 36 0.92 12.96 15.26
CA SER A 36 0.56 11.63 14.77
C SER A 36 1.42 10.61 15.51
N THR A 37 0.83 9.96 16.51
CA THR A 37 1.38 8.76 17.10
C THR A 37 1.28 7.67 16.04
N HIS A 38 2.26 7.58 15.15
CA HIS A 38 2.38 6.46 14.24
C HIS A 38 2.56 5.21 15.10
N SER A 39 1.59 4.30 15.06
CA SER A 39 1.83 2.98 15.63
C SER A 39 2.98 2.35 14.85
N SER A 40 4.01 1.90 15.56
CA SER A 40 5.12 1.14 14.98
C SER A 40 4.72 -0.31 14.66
N GLN A 41 3.46 -0.69 14.93
CA GLN A 41 2.94 -2.03 14.74
C GLN A 41 1.57 -2.02 14.08
N GLY A 42 1.32 -3.06 13.29
CA GLY A 42 0.07 -3.29 12.59
C GLY A 42 -0.04 -4.73 12.11
N ILE A 43 -0.95 -4.95 11.17
CA ILE A 43 -1.15 -6.26 10.53
C ILE A 43 -1.25 -6.09 9.01
N VAL A 44 -0.94 -7.16 8.29
CA VAL A 44 -1.28 -7.29 6.88
C VAL A 44 -2.79 -7.54 6.79
N PHE A 45 -3.53 -6.56 6.29
CA PHE A 45 -4.97 -6.65 6.13
C PHE A 45 -5.36 -7.51 4.92
N ALA A 46 -4.69 -7.27 3.79
CA ALA A 46 -4.91 -8.01 2.56
C ALA A 46 -3.62 -8.05 1.72
N VAL A 47 -3.52 -9.07 0.87
CA VAL A 47 -2.46 -9.19 -0.13
C VAL A 47 -3.08 -9.43 -1.51
N SER A 48 -2.50 -8.80 -2.52
CA SER A 48 -3.04 -8.78 -3.88
C SER A 48 -1.94 -8.92 -4.92
N ARG A 49 -2.26 -9.52 -6.06
CA ARG A 49 -1.36 -9.60 -7.22
C ARG A 49 -2.14 -9.61 -8.54
N LYS A 50 -1.45 -9.32 -9.64
CA LYS A 50 -2.00 -9.42 -10.99
C LYS A 50 -0.89 -9.67 -11.99
N VAL A 51 -1.10 -10.65 -12.88
CA VAL A 51 -0.12 -11.03 -13.91
C VAL A 51 -0.09 -9.99 -15.03
N GLU A 52 -1.25 -9.46 -15.43
CA GLU A 52 -1.40 -8.47 -16.50
C GLU A 52 -1.38 -7.03 -15.93
N PRO A 53 -1.05 -6.00 -16.73
CA PRO A 53 -1.05 -4.63 -16.25
C PRO A 53 -2.47 -4.15 -15.86
N GLY A 54 -2.51 -3.04 -15.13
CA GLY A 54 -3.74 -2.30 -14.83
C GLY A 54 -4.24 -2.45 -13.39
N VAL A 55 -5.42 -1.90 -13.16
CA VAL A 55 -6.19 -1.95 -11.90
C VAL A 55 -7.47 -2.79 -12.10
N PRO A 56 -8.04 -3.39 -11.06
CA PRO A 56 -7.45 -3.62 -9.73
C PRO A 56 -6.49 -4.82 -9.75
N LYS A 57 -5.67 -4.98 -8.71
CA LYS A 57 -5.03 -6.28 -8.40
C LYS A 57 -6.04 -7.19 -7.70
N LEU A 58 -5.96 -8.50 -7.95
CA LEU A 58 -6.84 -9.48 -7.32
C LEU A 58 -6.32 -9.82 -5.94
N VAL A 59 -7.21 -9.79 -4.94
CA VAL A 59 -6.89 -10.26 -3.58
C VAL A 59 -6.72 -11.77 -3.59
N VAL A 60 -5.69 -12.26 -2.90
CA VAL A 60 -5.34 -13.68 -2.81
C VAL A 60 -5.01 -14.06 -1.36
N ASP A 61 -5.01 -15.36 -1.06
CA ASP A 61 -4.76 -15.84 0.31
C ASP A 61 -3.30 -15.65 0.77
N ALA A 62 -2.37 -15.59 -0.19
CA ALA A 62 -0.95 -15.38 0.08
C ALA A 62 -0.24 -14.81 -1.15
N ILE A 63 0.83 -14.06 -0.91
CA ILE A 63 1.81 -13.67 -1.93
C ILE A 63 3.21 -14.08 -1.48
N GLN A 64 4.09 -14.34 -2.44
CA GLN A 64 5.51 -14.54 -2.17
C GLN A 64 6.27 -13.28 -2.55
N LEU A 65 6.96 -12.68 -1.58
CA LEU A 65 7.89 -11.58 -1.80
C LEU A 65 9.27 -12.17 -2.11
N VAL A 66 9.86 -11.76 -3.22
CA VAL A 66 11.18 -12.23 -3.67
C VAL A 66 12.17 -11.08 -3.62
N THR A 67 13.28 -11.28 -2.91
CA THR A 67 14.36 -10.28 -2.74
C THR A 67 14.83 -9.75 -4.09
N ASP A 68 14.97 -8.43 -4.18
CA ASP A 68 15.41 -7.71 -5.39
C ASP A 68 14.62 -8.01 -6.67
N TRP A 69 13.38 -8.47 -6.52
CA TRP A 69 12.54 -8.89 -7.65
C TRP A 69 11.14 -8.30 -7.59
N GLY A 70 10.40 -8.51 -6.50
CA GLY A 70 8.98 -8.12 -6.41
C GLY A 70 8.10 -9.26 -5.91
N VAL A 71 6.80 -9.13 -6.19
CA VAL A 71 5.81 -10.14 -5.86
C VAL A 71 5.80 -11.23 -6.95
N GLU A 72 5.99 -12.48 -6.57
CA GLU A 72 6.01 -13.60 -7.53
C GLU A 72 4.69 -13.70 -8.31
N GLY A 73 4.80 -13.72 -9.64
CA GLY A 73 3.66 -13.70 -10.56
C GLY A 73 2.95 -12.34 -10.72
N ASP A 74 3.53 -11.24 -10.22
CA ASP A 74 3.00 -9.89 -10.47
C ASP A 74 3.62 -9.23 -11.71
N TYR A 75 2.81 -8.46 -12.43
CA TYR A 75 3.21 -7.72 -13.63
C TYR A 75 4.47 -6.84 -13.41
N HIS A 76 4.59 -6.24 -12.22
CA HIS A 76 5.69 -5.33 -11.89
C HIS A 76 6.93 -6.02 -11.31
N ALA A 77 6.93 -7.35 -11.21
CA ALA A 77 8.08 -8.11 -10.75
C ALA A 77 9.19 -8.13 -11.80
N GLY A 78 10.43 -8.09 -11.32
CA GLY A 78 11.65 -8.09 -12.13
C GLY A 78 12.74 -7.21 -11.52
N ARG A 79 14.00 -7.59 -11.78
CA ARG A 79 15.19 -6.82 -11.32
C ARG A 79 15.27 -5.41 -11.90
N LEU A 80 14.73 -5.23 -13.12
CA LEU A 80 14.78 -3.98 -13.87
C LEU A 80 13.41 -3.30 -13.91
N VAL A 81 13.40 -1.98 -14.06
CA VAL A 81 12.19 -1.15 -14.02
C VAL A 81 11.09 -1.68 -14.96
N ARG A 82 9.91 -1.92 -14.40
CA ARG A 82 8.73 -2.44 -15.15
C ARG A 82 7.71 -1.35 -15.48
N HIS A 83 7.83 -0.17 -14.88
CA HIS A 83 6.94 0.95 -15.17
C HIS A 83 7.17 1.46 -16.59
N ARG A 84 6.19 1.28 -17.48
CA ARG A 84 6.28 1.50 -18.94
C ARG A 84 6.95 2.82 -19.33
N TYR A 85 6.60 3.93 -18.68
CA TYR A 85 7.18 5.24 -18.98
C TYR A 85 8.66 5.33 -18.60
N LEU A 86 9.05 4.76 -17.46
CA LEU A 86 10.44 4.79 -16.99
C LEU A 86 11.30 3.81 -17.80
N ALA A 87 10.78 2.62 -18.08
CA ALA A 87 11.43 1.62 -18.91
C ALA A 87 11.67 2.10 -20.35
N ARG A 88 10.78 2.94 -20.91
CA ARG A 88 11.01 3.58 -22.21
C ARG A 88 12.15 4.59 -22.20
N LYS A 89 12.43 5.22 -21.05
CA LYS A 89 13.56 6.16 -20.91
C LYS A 89 14.87 5.42 -20.72
N ASP A 90 14.88 4.43 -19.84
CA ASP A 90 16.02 3.57 -19.59
C ASP A 90 15.53 2.24 -19.00
N PRO A 91 15.51 1.16 -19.80
CA PRO A 91 15.05 -0.15 -19.37
C PRO A 91 16.06 -0.88 -18.46
N THR A 92 17.28 -0.36 -18.32
CA THR A 92 18.35 -0.99 -17.53
C THR A 92 18.37 -0.54 -16.07
N ARG A 93 17.52 0.42 -15.69
CA ARG A 93 17.44 0.92 -14.31
C ARG A 93 16.99 -0.18 -13.36
N PRO A 94 17.59 -0.28 -12.17
CA PRO A 94 17.09 -1.15 -11.11
C PRO A 94 15.62 -0.87 -10.78
N ASN A 95 14.86 -1.93 -10.55
CA ASN A 95 13.47 -1.81 -10.12
C ASN A 95 13.41 -1.44 -8.64
N ILE A 96 13.14 -0.17 -8.35
CA ILE A 96 12.87 0.30 -6.98
C ILE A 96 11.37 0.25 -6.63
N ARG A 97 10.49 -0.13 -7.58
CA ARG A 97 9.03 -0.18 -7.41
C ARG A 97 8.55 -1.64 -7.41
N GLN A 98 9.14 -2.46 -6.54
CA GLN A 98 8.97 -3.91 -6.51
C GLN A 98 7.63 -4.33 -5.87
N VAL A 99 7.15 -3.57 -4.89
CA VAL A 99 5.88 -3.79 -4.22
C VAL A 99 5.24 -2.44 -3.89
N LEU A 100 3.91 -2.36 -3.95
CA LEU A 100 3.14 -1.17 -3.56
C LEU A 100 2.34 -1.46 -2.30
N LEU A 101 2.50 -0.58 -1.31
CA LEU A 101 1.81 -0.63 -0.02
C LEU A 101 0.80 0.52 0.08
N VAL A 102 -0.37 0.22 0.63
CA VAL A 102 -1.40 1.17 1.05
C VAL A 102 -1.83 0.80 2.47
N ASP A 103 -2.34 1.74 3.25
CA ASP A 103 -2.94 1.45 4.56
C ASP A 103 -4.46 1.58 4.56
N THR A 104 -5.14 0.91 5.49
CA THR A 104 -6.60 0.89 5.56
C THR A 104 -7.24 2.25 5.84
N GLY A 105 -6.46 3.23 6.31
CA GLY A 105 -6.90 4.59 6.58
C GLY A 105 -7.39 5.29 5.32
N ILE A 106 -6.75 5.08 4.16
CA ILE A 106 -7.17 5.76 2.92
C ILE A 106 -8.55 5.31 2.46
N TYR A 107 -8.91 4.03 2.60
CA TYR A 107 -10.25 3.58 2.21
C TYR A 107 -11.31 4.17 3.15
N ALA A 108 -11.00 4.28 4.45
CA ALA A 108 -11.90 4.89 5.43
C ALA A 108 -12.10 6.39 5.16
N GLU A 109 -11.06 7.10 4.72
CA GLU A 109 -11.18 8.50 4.32
C GLU A 109 -11.98 8.66 3.02
N LEU A 110 -11.68 7.87 1.99
CA LEU A 110 -12.40 7.92 0.71
C LEU A 110 -13.88 7.53 0.87
N ALA A 111 -14.16 6.60 1.78
CA ALA A 111 -15.49 6.24 2.20
C ALA A 111 -16.31 7.43 2.72
N GLN A 112 -15.69 8.43 3.35
CA GLN A 112 -16.39 9.66 3.79
C GLN A 112 -16.73 10.59 2.63
N LYS A 113 -16.10 10.38 1.46
CA LYS A 113 -16.34 11.12 0.21
C LYS A 113 -17.21 10.32 -0.77
N ASP A 114 -17.90 9.29 -0.27
CA ASP A 114 -18.70 8.33 -1.04
C ASP A 114 -17.91 7.62 -2.17
N ILE A 115 -16.61 7.45 -1.98
CA ILE A 115 -15.74 6.65 -2.85
C ILE A 115 -15.45 5.35 -2.10
N ARG A 116 -16.12 4.27 -2.49
CA ARG A 116 -15.96 2.94 -1.88
C ARG A 116 -14.95 2.15 -2.71
N LEU A 117 -13.85 1.76 -2.10
CA LEU A 117 -12.82 0.94 -2.71
C LEU A 117 -12.53 -0.26 -1.83
N ASP A 118 -12.29 -1.39 -2.47
CA ASP A 118 -11.81 -2.63 -1.86
C ASP A 118 -10.28 -2.74 -1.99
N PRO A 119 -9.62 -3.60 -1.20
CA PRO A 119 -8.21 -3.91 -1.40
C PRO A 119 -7.89 -4.38 -2.83
N GLY A 120 -6.73 -3.98 -3.33
CA GLY A 120 -6.27 -4.15 -4.70
C GLY A 120 -6.67 -3.03 -5.67
N MET A 121 -7.62 -2.14 -5.30
CA MET A 121 -8.11 -1.10 -6.22
C MET A 121 -7.15 0.07 -6.43
N PHE A 122 -6.14 0.26 -5.58
CA PHE A 122 -5.00 1.14 -5.88
C PHE A 122 -3.93 0.45 -6.75
N ALA A 123 -4.16 -0.79 -7.18
CA ALA A 123 -3.13 -1.71 -7.70
C ALA A 123 -1.99 -1.97 -6.70
N GLU A 124 -2.27 -1.82 -5.41
CA GLU A 124 -1.42 -2.21 -4.29
C GLU A 124 -1.31 -3.72 -4.19
N ASN A 125 -0.14 -4.17 -3.73
CA ASN A 125 0.10 -5.57 -3.42
C ASN A 125 -0.20 -5.89 -1.97
N ILE A 126 -0.03 -4.90 -1.08
CA ILE A 126 -0.14 -5.08 0.36
C ILE A 126 -1.00 -3.95 0.90
N THR A 127 -2.06 -4.32 1.60
CA THR A 127 -2.84 -3.41 2.42
C THR A 127 -2.48 -3.64 3.88
N LEU A 128 -2.03 -2.60 4.58
CA LEU A 128 -1.72 -2.66 6.01
C LEU A 128 -2.82 -2.03 6.86
N GLU A 129 -3.05 -2.57 8.05
CA GLU A 129 -3.89 -1.95 9.07
C GLU A 129 -3.04 -1.57 10.28
N GLY A 130 -3.31 -0.40 10.86
CA GLY A 130 -2.64 0.10 12.06
C GLY A 130 -1.37 0.91 11.80
N ILE A 131 -0.79 0.87 10.61
CA ILE A 131 0.39 1.67 10.23
C ILE A 131 0.00 2.64 9.11
N SER A 132 0.19 3.95 9.33
CA SER A 132 0.03 4.97 8.28
C SER A 132 1.24 4.98 7.35
N VAL A 133 1.27 4.11 6.34
CA VAL A 133 2.46 3.90 5.50
C VAL A 133 2.86 5.13 4.69
N MET A 134 1.89 5.98 4.34
CA MET A 134 2.14 7.20 3.57
C MET A 134 2.77 8.33 4.40
N ASP A 135 2.85 8.15 5.71
CA ASP A 135 3.45 9.12 6.64
C ASP A 135 4.89 8.72 7.04
N LEU A 136 5.32 7.53 6.59
CA LEU A 136 6.66 7.03 6.81
C LEU A 136 7.64 7.63 5.78
N ALA A 137 8.86 7.93 6.24
CA ALA A 137 9.90 8.47 5.38
C ALA A 137 10.42 7.41 4.39
N VAL A 138 10.87 7.85 3.22
CA VAL A 138 11.69 7.02 2.31
C VAL A 138 12.93 6.52 3.07
N GLY A 139 13.29 5.25 2.87
CA GLY A 139 14.32 4.55 3.64
C GLY A 139 13.82 3.86 4.90
N THR A 140 12.57 4.10 5.32
CA THR A 140 11.96 3.36 6.44
C THR A 140 11.82 1.89 6.07
N ARG A 141 12.22 1.00 6.98
CA ARG A 141 12.09 -0.45 6.81
C ARG A 141 10.88 -0.98 7.56
N LEU A 142 10.16 -1.90 6.94
CA LEU A 142 9.06 -2.62 7.57
C LEU A 142 9.34 -4.12 7.52
N ARG A 143 9.13 -4.79 8.65
CA ARG A 143 9.03 -6.24 8.70
C ARG A 143 7.57 -6.64 8.55
N LEU A 144 7.30 -7.47 7.55
CA LEU A 144 5.96 -7.95 7.19
C LEU A 144 6.02 -9.48 7.23
N GLY A 145 5.52 -10.09 8.30
CA GLY A 145 5.74 -11.52 8.55
C GLY A 145 7.24 -11.85 8.56
N GLU A 146 7.65 -12.70 7.62
CA GLU A 146 9.05 -13.12 7.41
C GLU A 146 9.86 -12.15 6.53
N ALA A 147 9.19 -11.30 5.77
CA ALA A 147 9.82 -10.42 4.80
C ALA A 147 10.24 -9.08 5.41
N VAL A 148 11.25 -8.45 4.81
CA VAL A 148 11.66 -7.08 5.12
C VAL A 148 11.66 -6.26 3.85
N VAL A 149 10.95 -5.13 3.90
CA VAL A 149 10.85 -4.17 2.78
C VAL A 149 11.35 -2.80 3.23
N GLU A 150 11.83 -2.00 2.28
CA GLU A 150 12.26 -0.63 2.51
C GLU A 150 11.52 0.33 1.57
N ILE A 151 10.89 1.36 2.13
CA ILE A 151 10.19 2.37 1.35
C ILE A 151 11.17 3.07 0.41
N SER A 152 10.87 3.07 -0.88
CA SER A 152 11.74 3.62 -1.91
C SER A 152 11.19 4.92 -2.50
N GLU A 153 9.88 5.09 -2.57
CA GLU A 153 9.24 6.24 -3.21
C GLU A 153 7.79 6.41 -2.74
N ILE A 154 7.31 7.66 -2.66
CA ILE A 154 5.88 7.95 -2.54
C ILE A 154 5.22 7.72 -3.91
N ARG A 155 4.06 7.06 -3.96
CA ARG A 155 3.38 6.85 -5.25
C ARG A 155 2.73 8.16 -5.73
N HIS A 156 3.20 8.63 -6.88
CA HIS A 156 2.51 9.65 -7.66
C HIS A 156 1.29 9.03 -8.37
N PRO A 157 0.05 9.44 -8.05
CA PRO A 157 -1.14 8.88 -8.66
C PRO A 157 -1.27 9.28 -10.13
N CYS A 158 -1.88 8.42 -10.93
CA CYS A 158 -2.11 8.64 -12.36
C CYS A 158 -3.59 8.40 -12.72
N HIS A 159 -3.96 8.75 -13.96
CA HIS A 159 -5.33 8.65 -14.47
C HIS A 159 -5.93 7.23 -14.40
N GLN A 160 -5.12 6.18 -14.33
CA GLN A 160 -5.60 4.80 -14.22
C GLN A 160 -6.43 4.57 -12.96
N LEU A 161 -6.21 5.35 -11.89
CA LEU A 161 -7.06 5.28 -10.69
C LEU A 161 -8.53 5.62 -10.98
N ASN A 162 -8.79 6.44 -12.01
CA ASN A 162 -10.16 6.82 -12.37
C ASN A 162 -10.96 5.69 -13.05
N GLU A 163 -10.31 4.56 -13.37
CA GLU A 163 -10.99 3.34 -13.79
C GLU A 163 -11.79 2.72 -12.63
N MET A 164 -11.38 2.97 -11.38
CA MET A 164 -12.08 2.47 -10.17
C MET A 164 -13.19 3.42 -9.73
N ASP A 165 -12.90 4.72 -9.66
CA ASP A 165 -13.90 5.78 -9.47
C ASP A 165 -13.41 7.05 -10.15
N LYS A 166 -14.24 7.69 -10.97
CA LYS A 166 -13.88 8.89 -11.75
C LYS A 166 -13.34 10.06 -10.91
N ARG A 167 -13.64 10.08 -9.61
CA ARG A 167 -13.22 11.10 -8.64
C ARG A 167 -11.92 10.73 -7.93
N LEU A 168 -11.46 9.48 -8.03
CA LEU A 168 -10.40 8.92 -7.20
C LEU A 168 -9.09 9.69 -7.32
N LEU A 169 -8.62 9.97 -8.53
CA LEU A 169 -7.37 10.71 -8.75
C LEU A 169 -7.40 12.07 -8.04
N LYS A 170 -8.52 12.79 -8.11
CA LYS A 170 -8.67 14.09 -7.45
C LYS A 170 -8.73 13.93 -5.93
N ALA A 171 -9.39 12.89 -5.44
CA ALA A 171 -9.59 12.66 -4.02
C ALA A 171 -8.31 12.29 -3.25
N VAL A 172 -7.31 11.73 -3.95
CA VAL A 172 -6.02 11.30 -3.36
C VAL A 172 -4.89 12.32 -3.54
N ILE A 173 -5.19 13.49 -4.11
CA ILE A 173 -4.26 14.61 -4.24
C ILE A 173 -4.74 15.72 -3.32
N GLU A 174 -3.95 16.03 -2.30
CA GLU A 174 -4.22 17.15 -1.40
C GLU A 174 -3.23 18.27 -1.62
N LYS A 175 -3.73 19.49 -1.52
CA LYS A 175 -2.93 20.71 -1.61
C LYS A 175 -3.15 21.51 -0.35
N GLU A 176 -2.12 21.63 0.47
CA GLU A 176 -2.13 22.44 1.68
C GLU A 176 -0.92 23.36 1.68
N GLN A 177 -1.14 24.65 1.92
CA GLN A 177 -0.06 25.64 2.07
C GLN A 177 0.98 25.63 0.93
N GLY A 178 0.53 25.38 -0.31
CA GLY A 178 1.41 25.32 -1.49
C GLY A 178 2.16 23.99 -1.68
N GLN A 179 2.04 23.05 -0.74
CA GLN A 179 2.59 21.70 -0.85
C GLN A 179 1.54 20.73 -1.38
N THR A 180 1.97 19.79 -2.22
CA THR A 180 1.11 18.71 -2.72
C THR A 180 1.44 17.42 -2.01
N ARG A 181 0.44 16.79 -1.39
CA ARG A 181 0.53 15.48 -0.76
C ARG A 181 -0.21 14.44 -1.59
N PHE A 182 0.43 13.30 -1.80
CA PHE A 182 -0.15 12.18 -2.55
C PHE A 182 -0.55 11.06 -1.58
N LYS A 183 -1.81 10.66 -1.63
CA LYS A 183 -2.39 9.63 -0.77
C LYS A 183 -2.77 8.39 -1.57
N ALA A 184 -1.79 7.86 -2.29
CA ALA A 184 -1.97 6.73 -3.21
C ALA A 184 -1.02 5.57 -2.90
N GLY A 185 -0.47 5.52 -1.69
CA GLY A 185 0.46 4.49 -1.24
C GLY A 185 1.94 4.83 -1.44
N VAL A 186 2.78 3.87 -1.09
CA VAL A 186 4.25 3.96 -1.18
C VAL A 186 4.82 2.73 -1.87
N PHE A 187 5.79 2.94 -2.74
CA PHE A 187 6.57 1.85 -3.30
C PHE A 187 7.66 1.43 -2.31
N ALA A 188 8.00 0.15 -2.33
CA ALA A 188 9.11 -0.40 -1.57
C ALA A 188 9.93 -1.38 -2.40
N ARG A 189 11.18 -1.57 -1.99
CA ARG A 189 12.06 -2.66 -2.41
C ARG A 189 12.08 -3.77 -1.36
N ILE A 190 12.22 -5.02 -1.80
CA ILE A 190 12.23 -6.19 -0.93
C ILE A 190 13.68 -6.51 -0.59
N LEU A 191 14.07 -6.26 0.67
CA LEU A 191 15.41 -6.56 1.19
C LEU A 191 15.53 -8.04 1.58
N GLN A 192 14.46 -8.60 2.13
CA GLN A 192 14.35 -10.01 2.48
C GLN A 192 12.99 -10.53 2.03
N GLY A 193 12.99 -11.57 1.20
CA GLY A 193 11.80 -12.26 0.74
C GLY A 193 11.15 -13.15 1.81
N GLY A 194 9.95 -13.62 1.52
CA GLY A 194 9.16 -14.45 2.41
C GLY A 194 7.74 -14.62 1.92
N TRP A 195 7.02 -15.58 2.49
CA TRP A 195 5.58 -15.67 2.29
C TRP A 195 4.88 -14.62 3.15
N LEU A 196 3.84 -14.00 2.57
CA LEU A 196 3.02 -13.03 3.26
C LEU A 196 1.54 -13.37 3.09
N ARG A 197 0.82 -13.35 4.22
CA ARG A 197 -0.61 -13.67 4.30
C ARG A 197 -1.36 -12.59 5.07
N PRO A 198 -2.68 -12.43 4.82
CA PRO A 198 -3.53 -11.65 5.71
C PRO A 198 -3.43 -12.15 7.16
N GLY A 199 -3.33 -11.22 8.11
CA GLY A 199 -3.13 -11.49 9.54
C GLY A 199 -1.66 -11.51 9.99
N ASP A 200 -0.69 -11.55 9.07
CA ASP A 200 0.72 -11.45 9.44
C ASP A 200 1.03 -10.11 10.11
N ARG A 201 1.97 -10.12 11.07
CA ARG A 201 2.37 -8.89 11.78
C ARG A 201 3.14 -7.96 10.84
N ALA A 202 2.85 -6.67 10.95
CA ALA A 202 3.60 -5.59 10.33
C ALA A 202 4.28 -4.75 11.42
N ILE A 203 5.57 -4.48 11.28
CA ILE A 203 6.36 -3.73 12.27
C ILE A 203 7.27 -2.74 11.53
N VAL A 204 7.18 -1.47 11.90
CA VAL A 204 8.16 -0.45 11.49
C VAL A 204 9.45 -0.72 12.25
N LEU A 205 10.52 -0.97 11.51
CA LEU A 205 11.84 -1.17 12.10
C LEU A 205 12.47 0.19 12.38
N SER A 206 13.02 0.36 13.58
CA SER A 206 13.88 1.50 13.89
C SER A 206 15.00 1.59 12.85
N PRO A 207 15.44 2.81 12.46
CA PRO A 207 16.65 2.93 11.65
C PRO A 207 17.75 2.13 12.33
N SER A 208 18.39 1.20 11.61
CA SER A 208 19.68 0.69 12.07
C SER A 208 20.59 1.92 12.22
N GLU A 209 21.28 2.03 13.35
CA GLU A 209 22.34 3.05 13.51
C GLU A 209 23.16 3.11 12.22
N PRO A 210 23.55 4.31 11.77
CA PRO A 210 24.36 4.41 10.56
C PRO A 210 25.55 3.48 10.71
N ALA A 211 25.71 2.56 9.76
CA ALA A 211 26.91 1.75 9.68
C ALA A 211 28.08 2.74 9.56
N ILE A 212 28.81 2.91 10.66
CA ILE A 212 30.06 3.66 10.65
C ILE A 212 31.01 2.80 9.81
N PHE A 213 31.11 3.14 8.52
CA PHE A 213 32.21 2.65 7.71
C PHE A 213 33.45 3.39 8.20
N ALA A 214 34.27 2.68 8.98
CA ALA A 214 35.63 3.08 9.33
C ALA A 214 36.56 2.88 8.12
#